data_AF-K0F692-F1
#
_entry.id   AF-K0F692-F1
#
_cell.length_a   1.000
_cell.length_b   1.000
_cell.length_c   1.000
_cell.angle_alpha   90.00
_cell.angle_beta   90.00
_cell.angle_gamma   90.00
#
_symmetry.space_group_name_H-M   'P 1'
#
loop_
_entity.id
_entity.type
_entity.pdbx_description
1 polymer ?
#
loop_
_entity_poly.entity_id
_entity_poly.type
_entity_poly.pdbx_seq_one_letter_code
_entity_poly.pdbx_strand_id
1 'polypeptide(L)'
;MAGNEDLDTLSSKELHDRAVKLAVRHGDVKFLWRLLTSIPAAEAAAGNLGESEADIKYVLPMIDDYIHAGDGEVAEVLRPFYLEYLNEHS
;
A
#
# COMPACT_ATOMS: atom_id res chain seq x y z
N MET A 1 10.32 19.51 22.12
CA MET A 1 10.33 19.99 20.72
C MET A 1 11.32 19.24 19.80
N ALA A 2 12.19 18.36 20.30
CA ALA A 2 13.22 17.63 19.52
C ALA A 2 12.70 16.44 18.68
N GLY A 3 11.50 16.54 18.11
CA GLY A 3 10.87 15.41 17.39
C GLY A 3 11.04 15.46 15.87
N ASN A 4 11.05 16.66 15.29
CA ASN A 4 11.06 16.86 13.83
C ASN A 4 12.43 17.29 13.30
N GLU A 5 13.25 17.98 14.10
CA GLU A 5 14.57 18.47 13.68
C GLU A 5 15.52 17.31 13.33
N ASP A 6 15.48 16.22 14.10
CA ASP A 6 16.22 15.00 13.78
C ASP A 6 15.74 14.31 12.50
N LEU A 7 14.44 14.39 12.16
CA LEU A 7 13.90 13.74 10.96
C LEU A 7 14.39 14.38 9.67
N ASP A 8 14.54 15.71 9.64
CA ASP A 8 14.97 16.45 8.45
C ASP A 8 16.43 16.14 8.06
N THR A 9 17.22 15.64 9.02
CA THR A 9 18.62 15.22 8.78
C THR A 9 18.74 13.82 8.15
N LEU A 10 17.64 13.05 8.15
CA LEU A 10 17.64 11.68 7.63
C LEU A 10 17.58 11.66 6.10
N SER A 11 18.19 10.64 5.51
CA SER A 11 18.03 10.39 4.08
C SER A 11 16.58 10.03 3.74
N SER A 12 16.14 10.27 2.50
CA SER A 12 14.80 9.88 2.03
C SER A 12 14.53 8.37 2.20
N LYS A 13 15.59 7.54 2.08
CA LYS A 13 15.51 6.11 2.35
C LYS A 13 15.23 5.81 3.82
N GLU A 14 15.95 6.43 4.74
CA GLU A 14 15.70 6.25 6.18
C GLU A 14 14.32 6.75 6.58
N LEU A 15 13.86 7.87 6.00
CA LEU A 15 12.49 8.36 6.20
C LEU A 15 11.47 7.34 5.70
N HIS A 16 11.66 6.77 4.51
CA HIS A 16 10.81 5.73 3.96
C HIS A 16 10.77 4.50 4.86
N ASP A 17 11.93 3.93 5.20
CA ASP A 17 12.04 2.74 6.05
C ASP A 17 11.37 2.95 7.41
N ARG A 18 11.61 4.10 8.06
CA ARG A 18 10.98 4.43 9.35
C ARG A 18 9.47 4.62 9.22
N ALA A 19 9.00 5.33 8.20
CA ALA A 19 7.58 5.58 7.99
C ALA A 19 6.82 4.27 7.69
N VAL A 20 7.35 3.44 6.79
CA VAL A 20 6.76 2.13 6.45
C VAL A 20 6.78 1.20 7.66
N LYS A 21 7.92 1.11 8.37
CA LYS A 21 8.02 0.27 9.58
C LYS A 21 7.04 0.71 10.66
N LEU A 22 6.87 2.01 10.86
CA LEU A 22 5.91 2.55 11.82
C LEU A 22 4.47 2.23 11.42
N ALA A 23 4.12 2.42 10.15
CA ALA A 23 2.79 2.12 9.62
C ALA A 23 2.45 0.63 9.73
N VAL A 24 3.37 -0.27 9.33
CA VAL A 24 3.19 -1.72 9.48
C VAL A 24 3.01 -2.11 10.94
N ARG A 25 3.83 -1.56 11.85
CA ARG A 25 3.72 -1.84 13.29
C ARG A 25 2.40 -1.38 13.88
N HIS A 26 1.83 -0.29 13.37
CA HIS A 26 0.55 0.25 13.85
C HIS A 26 -0.67 -0.28 13.09
N GLY A 27 -0.48 -1.10 12.05
CA GLY A 27 -1.58 -1.51 11.17
C GLY A 27 -2.21 -0.34 10.42
N ASP A 28 -1.45 0.71 10.11
CA ASP A 28 -1.93 1.91 9.41
C ASP A 28 -2.05 1.65 7.90
N VAL A 29 -3.04 0.84 7.53
CA VAL A 29 -3.37 0.51 6.14
C VAL A 29 -3.68 1.78 5.35
N LYS A 30 -4.26 2.80 5.99
CA LYS A 30 -4.56 4.10 5.35
C LYS A 30 -3.29 4.83 4.92
N PHE A 31 -2.25 4.87 5.76
CA PHE A 31 -0.96 5.43 5.36
C PHE A 31 -0.32 4.64 4.22
N LEU A 32 -0.30 3.31 4.33
CA LEU A 32 0.30 2.45 3.31
C LEU A 32 -0.41 2.61 1.96
N TRP A 33 -1.75 2.70 1.96
CA TRP A 33 -2.56 2.99 0.79
C TRP A 33 -2.24 4.37 0.19
N ARG A 34 -2.13 5.40 1.02
CA ARG A 34 -1.73 6.75 0.57
C ARG A 34 -0.33 6.77 -0.04
N LEU A 35 0.63 6.06 0.56
CA LEU A 35 1.98 5.95 0.03
C LEU A 35 1.97 5.28 -1.35
N LEU A 36 1.29 4.14 -1.47
CA LEU A 36 1.18 3.36 -2.70
C LEU A 36 0.51 4.16 -3.83
N THR A 37 -0.63 4.81 -3.56
CA THR A 37 -1.35 5.65 -4.53
C THR A 37 -0.61 6.93 -4.92
N SER A 38 0.39 7.36 -4.13
CA SER A 38 1.22 8.52 -4.45
C SER A 38 2.36 8.21 -5.41
N ILE A 39 2.70 6.93 -5.63
CA ILE A 39 3.83 6.53 -6.48
C ILE A 39 3.70 7.05 -7.93
N PRO A 40 2.56 6.94 -8.63
CA PRO A 40 2.43 7.48 -9.99
C PRO A 40 2.78 8.97 -10.08
N ALA A 41 2.29 9.77 -9.14
CA ALA A 41 2.59 11.21 -9.10
C ALA A 41 4.07 11.49 -8.78
N ALA A 42 4.69 10.67 -7.92
CA ALA A 42 6.11 10.77 -7.61
C ALA A 42 7.00 10.38 -8.80
N GLU A 43 6.68 9.30 -9.52
CA GLU A 43 7.37 8.88 -10.75
C GLU A 43 7.25 9.97 -11.83
N ALA A 44 6.06 10.55 -11.99
CA ALA A 44 5.85 11.66 -12.92
C ALA A 44 6.69 12.90 -12.57
N ALA A 45 6.79 13.25 -11.28
CA ALA A 45 7.64 14.35 -10.81
C ALA A 45 9.14 14.04 -10.95
N ALA A 46 9.54 12.77 -10.87
CA ALA A 46 10.91 12.32 -11.07
C ALA A 46 11.32 12.22 -12.56
N GLY A 47 10.38 12.37 -13.50
CA GLY A 47 10.64 12.26 -14.94
C GLY A 47 10.68 10.81 -15.46
N ASN A 48 10.25 9.84 -14.66
CA ASN A 48 10.27 8.40 -14.98
C ASN A 48 8.98 7.95 -15.70
N LEU A 49 8.52 8.72 -16.68
CA LEU A 49 7.21 8.51 -17.33
C LEU A 49 7.17 7.34 -18.34
N GLY A 50 8.30 6.69 -18.63
CA GLY A 50 8.45 5.87 -19.84
C GLY A 50 7.94 4.42 -19.75
N GLU A 51 8.07 3.76 -18.60
CA GLU A 51 7.79 2.32 -18.45
C GLU A 51 7.07 2.05 -17.13
N SER A 52 7.56 2.63 -16.03
CA SER A 52 7.00 2.48 -14.68
C SER A 52 5.54 2.96 -14.54
N GLU A 53 5.14 4.01 -15.27
CA GLU A 53 3.77 4.52 -15.17
C GLU A 53 2.73 3.48 -15.60
N ALA A 54 3.01 2.71 -16.64
CA ALA A 54 2.06 1.72 -17.15
C ALA A 54 1.86 0.62 -16.11
N ASP A 55 2.95 0.01 -15.63
CA ASP A 55 2.90 -1.07 -14.64
C ASP A 55 2.20 -0.65 -13.35
N ILE A 56 2.55 0.53 -12.79
CA ILE A 56 1.93 0.99 -11.55
C ILE A 56 0.44 1.27 -11.76
N LYS A 57 0.04 1.84 -12.90
CA LYS A 57 -1.37 2.08 -13.23
C LYS A 57 -2.17 0.77 -13.33
N TYR A 58 -1.56 -0.34 -13.75
CA TYR A 58 -2.22 -1.66 -13.80
C TYR A 58 -2.24 -2.38 -12.45
N VAL A 59 -1.21 -2.21 -11.62
CA VAL A 59 -1.12 -2.88 -10.31
C VAL A 59 -2.06 -2.26 -9.27
N LEU A 60 -2.24 -0.94 -9.30
CA LEU A 60 -3.07 -0.23 -8.31
C LEU A 60 -4.54 -0.73 -8.25
N PRO A 61 -5.27 -0.86 -9.38
CA PRO A 61 -6.63 -1.41 -9.37
C PRO A 61 -6.71 -2.81 -8.77
N MET A 62 -5.74 -3.68 -9.05
CA MET A 62 -5.73 -5.05 -8.51
C MET A 62 -5.58 -5.07 -6.98
N ILE A 63 -4.79 -4.15 -6.42
CA ILE A 63 -4.65 -4.02 -4.96
C ILE A 63 -5.94 -3.42 -4.35
N ASP A 64 -6.55 -2.45 -5.01
CA ASP A 64 -7.85 -1.89 -4.59
C ASP A 64 -8.93 -2.99 -4.54
N ASP A 65 -9.05 -3.77 -5.61
CA ASP A 65 -9.97 -4.89 -5.73
C ASP A 65 -9.72 -5.94 -4.64
N TYR A 66 -8.45 -6.22 -4.33
CA TYR A 66 -8.08 -7.14 -3.24
C TYR A 66 -8.49 -6.62 -1.86
N ILE A 67 -8.30 -5.33 -1.57
CA ILE A 67 -8.68 -4.73 -0.29
C ILE A 67 -10.20 -4.73 -0.13
N HIS A 68 -10.93 -4.45 -1.21
CA HIS A 68 -12.40 -4.44 -1.24
C HIS A 68 -13.00 -5.82 -1.54
N ALA A 69 -12.20 -6.88 -1.66
CA ALA A 69 -12.67 -8.22 -2.00
C ALA A 69 -13.65 -8.79 -0.95
N GLY A 70 -13.56 -8.30 0.29
CA GLY A 70 -14.46 -8.64 1.39
C GLY A 70 -15.80 -7.89 1.40
N ASP A 71 -16.04 -7.00 0.43
CA ASP A 71 -17.25 -6.18 0.34
C ASP A 71 -18.21 -6.64 -0.79
N GLY A 72 -19.51 -6.48 -0.55
CA GLY A 72 -20.56 -6.60 -1.58
C GLY A 72 -20.69 -7.96 -2.26
N GLU A 73 -21.12 -7.97 -3.52
CA GLU A 73 -21.35 -9.19 -4.32
C GLU A 73 -20.05 -9.99 -4.55
N VAL A 74 -18.89 -9.32 -4.56
CA VAL A 74 -17.58 -9.96 -4.71
C VAL A 74 -17.27 -10.85 -3.50
N ALA A 75 -17.55 -10.36 -2.29
CA ALA A 75 -17.38 -11.12 -1.05
C ALA A 75 -18.22 -12.41 -1.05
N GLU A 76 -19.46 -12.33 -1.54
CA GLU A 76 -20.35 -13.48 -1.66
C GLU A 76 -19.83 -14.51 -2.66
N VAL A 77 -19.24 -14.07 -3.78
CA VAL A 77 -18.59 -14.95 -4.76
C VAL A 77 -17.33 -15.59 -4.18
N LEU A 78 -16.55 -14.86 -3.38
CA LEU A 78 -15.33 -15.37 -2.73
C LEU A 78 -15.59 -16.20 -1.47
N ARG A 79 -16.85 -16.29 -1.01
CA ARG A 79 -17.22 -17.05 0.20
C ARG A 79 -16.70 -18.50 0.24
N PRO A 80 -16.76 -19.30 -0.85
CA PRO A 80 -16.19 -20.65 -0.83
C PRO A 80 -14.68 -20.65 -0.58
N PHE A 81 -13.95 -19.68 -1.14
CA PHE A 81 -12.50 -19.52 -0.96
C PHE A 81 -12.14 -19.16 0.48
N TYR A 82 -12.90 -18.23 1.10
CA TYR A 82 -12.72 -17.89 2.51
C TYR A 82 -13.01 -19.08 3.45
N LEU A 83 -14.06 -19.86 3.16
CA LEU A 83 -14.41 -21.04 3.95
C LEU A 83 -13.35 -22.15 3.84
N GLU A 84 -12.81 -22.40 2.65
CA GLU A 84 -11.72 -23.37 2.45
C GLU A 84 -10.51 -23.01 3.31
N TYR A 85 -10.02 -21.77 3.19
CA TYR A 85 -8.88 -21.29 3.97
C TYR A 85 -9.11 -21.41 5.48
N LEU A 86 -10.29 -21.01 5.97
CA LEU A 86 -10.62 -21.08 7.39
C LEU A 86 -10.71 -22.53 7.88
N ASN A 87 -11.24 -23.46 7.09
CA ASN A 87 -11.30 -24.88 7.48
C ASN A 87 -9.91 -25.54 7.54
N GLU A 88 -8.97 -25.11 6.70
CA GLU A 88 -7.59 -25.62 6.72
C GLU A 88 -6.75 -25.08 7.88
N HIS A 89 -7.14 -23.93 8.45
CA HIS A 89 -6.33 -23.19 9.44
C HIS A 89 -7.04 -22.93 10.79
N SER A 90 -8.23 -23.48 11.03
CA SER A 90 -8.93 -23.46 12.33
C SER A 90 -8.56 -24.67 13.18
#